data_AF-A0AAD9QNL8-F1
#
_entry.id   AF-A0AAD9QNL8-F1
#
_cell.length_a   1.000
_cell.length_b   1.000
_cell.length_c   1.000
_cell.angle_alpha   90.00
_cell.angle_beta   90.00
_cell.angle_gamma   90.00
#
_symmetry.space_group_name_H-M   'P 1'
#
loop_
_entity.id
_entity.type
_entity.pdbx_description
1 polymer ?
#
loop_
_entity_poly.entity_id
_entity_poly.type
_entity_poly.pdbx_seq_one_letter_code
_entity_poly.pdbx_strand_id
1 'polypeptide(L)' 'MAIGEKYDCIEKVCINRELLIRVSYMEIYNEDIRDLLNPSKANIKVHENAQV' A
#
# COMPACT_ATOMS: atom_id res chain seq x y z
N MET A 1 13.92 -11.00 -1.52
CA MET A 1 13.61 -9.71 -0.85
C MET A 1 12.60 -9.01 -1.74
N ALA A 2 11.30 -9.24 -1.52
CA ALA A 2 10.27 -8.97 -2.54
C ALA A 2 10.18 -7.51 -3.01
N ILE A 3 10.50 -6.55 -2.13
CA ILE A 3 10.51 -5.12 -2.46
C ILE A 3 11.69 -4.78 -3.38
N GLY A 4 12.89 -5.29 -3.08
CA GLY A 4 14.10 -5.04 -3.88
C GLY A 4 13.97 -5.57 -5.31
N GLU A 5 13.46 -6.79 -5.45
CA GLU A 5 13.20 -7.41 -6.77
C GLU A 5 12.22 -6.58 -7.62
N LYS A 6 11.25 -5.92 -6.96
CA LYS A 6 10.25 -5.08 -7.64
C LYS A 6 10.87 -3.78 -8.15
N TYR A 7 11.75 -3.17 -7.36
CA TYR A 7 12.48 -1.97 -7.78
C TYR A 7 13.45 -2.27 -8.94
N ASP A 8 14.17 -3.39 -8.90
CA ASP A 8 15.06 -3.81 -9.99
C ASP A 8 14.31 -3.99 -11.32
N CYS A 9 13.07 -4.49 -11.27
CA CYS A 9 12.22 -4.64 -12.45
C CYS A 9 11.79 -3.28 -13.02
N ILE A 10 11.39 -2.35 -12.13
CA ILE A 10 10.97 -1.00 -12.53
C ILE A 10 12.11 -0.27 -13.23
N GLU A 11 13.31 -0.30 -12.65
CA GLU A 11 14.49 0.36 -13.20
C GLU A 11 14.88 -0.20 -14.58
N LYS A 12 14.79 -1.52 -14.76
CA LYS A 12 15.23 -2.19 -16.00
C LYS A 12 14.20 -2.16 -17.13
N VAL A 13 12.91 -2.17 -16.81
CA VAL A 13 11.84 -2.44 -17.81
C VAL A 13 11.06 -1.17 -18.19
N CYS A 14 11.03 -0.14 -17.34
CA CYS A 14 10.15 1.01 -17.49
C CYS A 14 10.89 2.31 -17.90
N ILE A 15 11.82 2.22 -18.85
CA ILE A 15 12.71 3.33 -19.27
C ILE A 15 11.95 4.55 -19.83
N ASN A 16 10.71 4.38 -20.33
CA ASN A 16 9.88 5.46 -20.91
C ASN A 16 8.46 5.52 -20.30
N ARG A 17 8.28 5.14 -19.04
CA ARG A 17 6.96 5.16 -18.38
C ARG A 17 7.03 5.85 -17.04
N GLU A 18 6.06 6.71 -16.78
CA GLU A 18 5.83 7.23 -15.43
C GLU A 18 5.10 6.19 -14.59
N LEU A 19 5.57 6.02 -13.35
CA LEU A 19 5.03 5.05 -12.41
C LEU A 19 4.75 5.73 -11.07
N LEU A 20 3.60 5.41 -10.49
CA LEU A 20 3.26 5.81 -9.14
C LEU A 20 3.13 4.56 -8.27
N ILE A 21 4.01 4.45 -7.28
CA ILE A 21 3.97 3.36 -6.30
C ILE A 21 3.38 3.92 -5.01
N ARG A 22 2.26 3.33 -4.58
CA ARG A 22 1.63 3.66 -3.31
C ARG A 22 1.78 2.47 -2.38
N VAL A 23 2.26 2.74 -1.17
CA VAL A 23 2.40 1.76 -0.11
C VAL A 23 1.47 2.17 1.04
N SER A 24 0.82 1.20 1.63
CA SER A 24 0.05 1.36 2.85
C SER A 24 0.55 0.32 3.85
N TYR A 25 0.64 0.71 5.11
CA TYR A 25 1.07 -0.19 6.18
C TYR A 25 0.12 -0.04 7.35
N MET A 26 -0.48 -1.15 7.76
CA MET A 26 -1.52 -1.20 8.78
C MET A 26 -1.38 -2.45 9.62
N GLU A 27 -1.92 -2.40 10.82
CA GLU A 27 -2.05 -3.56 11.70
C GLU A 27 -3.52 -3.79 12.03
N ILE A 28 -3.84 -5.06 12.29
CA ILE A 28 -5.14 -5.48 12.78
C ILE A 28 -4.89 -6.12 14.14
N TYR A 29 -5.37 -5.47 15.19
CA TYR A 29 -5.24 -5.96 16.55
C TYR A 29 -6.61 -5.94 17.21
N ASN A 30 -7.05 -7.10 17.71
CA ASN A 30 -8.38 -7.21 18.33
C ASN A 30 -9.51 -6.64 17.44
N GLU A 31 -9.45 -6.93 16.14
CA GLU A 31 -10.38 -6.43 15.13
C GLU A 31 -10.34 -4.91 14.86
N ASP A 32 -9.48 -4.16 15.56
CA ASP A 32 -9.22 -2.74 15.27
C ASP A 32 -8.13 -2.59 14.21
N ILE A 33 -8.45 -1.86 13.14
CA ILE A 33 -7.53 -1.53 12.07
C ILE A 33 -6.86 -0.18 12.35
N ARG A 34 -5.53 -0.16 12.42
CA ARG A 34 -4.73 1.05 12.65
C ARG A 34 -3.77 1.29 11.50
N ASP A 35 -3.69 2.55 11.04
CA ASP A 35 -2.69 2.98 10.07
C ASP A 35 -1.35 3.20 10.78
N LEU A 36 -0.33 2.42 10.39
CA LEU A 36 1.01 2.50 10.96
C LEU A 36 1.82 3.67 10.39
N LEU A 37 1.40 4.23 9.25
CA LEU A 37 2.01 5.43 8.65
C LEU A 37 1.33 6.72 9.12
N ASN A 38 0.10 6.63 9.64
CA ASN A 38 -0.63 7.74 10.24
C ASN A 38 -1.33 7.32 11.53
N PRO A 39 -0.63 7.31 12.69
CA PRO A 39 -1.18 6.79 13.94
C PRO A 39 -2.38 7.59 14.47
N SER A 40 -2.62 8.80 13.98
CA SER A 40 -3.83 9.59 14.28
C SER A 40 -5.10 9.01 13.62
N LYS A 41 -4.96 8.08 12.67
CA LYS A 41 -6.05 7.36 12.01
C LYS A 41 -6.15 5.93 12.54
N ALA A 42 -6.96 5.76 13.57
CA ALA A 42 -7.38 4.47 14.10
C ALA A 42 -8.84 4.16 13.73
N ASN A 43 -9.25 2.90 13.88
CA ASN A 43 -10.61 2.42 13.60
C ASN A 43 -11.03 2.63 12.14
N ILE A 44 -10.14 2.28 11.22
CA ILE A 44 -10.43 2.37 9.79
C ILE A 44 -11.54 1.37 9.44
N LYS A 45 -12.66 1.88 8.92
CA LYS A 45 -13.75 1.03 8.43
C LYS A 45 -13.40 0.54 7.03
N VAL A 46 -13.52 -0.77 6.82
CA VAL A 46 -13.43 -1.39 5.50
C VAL A 46 -14.72 -1.08 4.76
N HIS A 47 -14.60 -0.48 3.58
CA HIS A 47 -15.71 -0.22 2.69
C HIS A 47 -15.47 -0.96 1.39
N GLU A 48 -16.46 -1.72 0.94
CA GLU A 48 -16.46 -2.25 -0.41
C GLU A 48 -16.78 -1.10 -1.37
N ASN A 49 -15.96 -0.93 -2.40
CA ASN A 49 -16.33 -0.06 -3.49
C ASN A 49 -17.16 -0.89 -4.48
N ALA A 50 -18.44 -0.58 -4.61
CA ALA A 50 -19.24 -1.08 -5.73
C ALA A 50 -18.75 -0.37 -6.99
N GLN A 51 -17.83 -1.00 -7.72
CA GLN A 51 -17.56 -0.58 -9.09
C GLN A 51 -18.80 -0.94 -9.91
N VAL A 52 -19.63 0.08 -10.18
CA VAL A 52 -20.73 0.02 -11.18
C VAL A 52 -20.12 0.11 -12.56
#